data_AF-A0A9D5UHB5-F1
#
_entry.id   AF-A0A9D5UHB5-F1
#
_cell.length_a   1.000
_cell.length_b   1.000
_cell.length_c   1.000
_cell.angle_alpha   90.00
_cell.angle_beta   90.00
_cell.angle_gamma   90.00
#
_symmetry.space_group_name_H-M   'P 1'
#
loop_
_entity.id
_entity.type
_entity.pdbx_description
1 polymer ?
#
loop_
_entity_poly.entity_id
_entity_poly.type
_entity_poly.pdbx_seq_one_letter_code
_entity_poly.pdbx_strand_id
1 'polypeptide(L)' 'MSTAAKFGHSDIVEYLISVKAPFNKMNKSHMAPIHFAAIRGDGKMVELLASSGAENDNRDLSGSTPIHYLAWLGKESQKR' A
#
# COMPACT_ATOMS: atom_id res chain seq x y z
N MET A 1 5.95 -7.83 -5.21
CA MET A 1 4.80 -7.17 -4.56
C MET A 1 5.08 -5.71 -4.25
N SER A 2 5.96 -5.39 -3.29
CA SER A 2 6.21 -3.99 -2.86
C SER A 2 6.66 -3.07 -4.00
N THR A 3 7.52 -3.55 -4.92
CA THR A 3 7.94 -2.81 -6.11
C THR A 3 6.77 -2.52 -7.05
N ALA A 4 5.90 -3.51 -7.32
CA ALA A 4 4.72 -3.34 -8.17
C ALA A 4 3.73 -2.33 -7.57
N ALA A 5 3.47 -2.43 -6.26
CA ALA A 5 2.64 -1.45 -5.54
C ALA A 5 3.25 -0.04 -5.57
N LYS A 6 4.58 0.10 -5.43
CA LYS A 6 5.29 1.39 -5.49
C LYS A 6 5.22 2.07 -6.87
N PHE A 7 5.12 1.30 -7.95
CA PHE A 7 5.00 1.85 -9.30
C PHE A 7 3.55 1.90 -9.82
N GLY A 8 2.58 1.33 -9.09
CA GLY A 8 1.17 1.33 -9.48
C GLY A 8 0.83 0.28 -10.54
N HIS A 9 1.56 -0.82 -10.59
CA HIS A 9 1.30 -1.93 -11.52
C HIS A 9 0.23 -2.86 -10.94
N SER A 10 -1.03 -2.44 -11.03
CA SER A 10 -2.18 -3.15 -10.44
C SER A 10 -2.36 -4.55 -11.01
N ASP A 11 -2.15 -4.70 -12.31
CA ASP A 11 -2.12 -5.97 -13.05
C ASP A 11 -1.09 -6.96 -12.47
N ILE A 12 0.13 -6.49 -12.19
CA ILE A 12 1.18 -7.30 -11.59
C ILE A 12 0.84 -7.65 -10.14
N VAL A 13 0.23 -6.71 -9.39
CA VAL A 13 -0.20 -6.95 -8.01
C VAL A 13 -1.31 -7.99 -7.95
N GLU A 14 -2.32 -7.90 -8.81
CA GLU A 14 -3.38 -8.91 -8.97
C GLU A 14 -2.82 -10.29 -9.28
N TYR A 15 -1.91 -10.37 -10.26
CA TYR A 15 -1.23 -11.61 -10.60
C TYR A 15 -0.48 -12.19 -9.39
N LEU A 16 0.27 -11.35 -8.66
CA LEU A 16 1.00 -11.78 -7.47
C LEU A 16 0.07 -12.25 -6.33
N ILE A 17 -1.10 -11.65 -6.17
CA ILE A 17 -2.11 -12.10 -5.20
C ILE A 17 -2.69 -13.46 -5.62
N SER A 18 -2.97 -13.65 -6.92
CA SER A 18 -3.52 -14.92 -7.43
C SER A 18 -2.59 -16.11 -7.19
N VAL A 19 -1.27 -15.89 -7.23
CA VAL A 19 -0.26 -16.91 -6.90
C VAL A 19 0.05 -17.00 -5.40
N LYS A 20 -0.76 -16.35 -4.54
CA LYS A 20 -0.58 -16.29 -3.07
C LYS A 20 0.80 -15.79 -2.64
N ALA A 21 1.37 -14.84 -3.38
CA ALA A 21 2.64 -14.23 -3.00
C ALA A 21 2.50 -13.48 -1.65
N PRO A 22 3.54 -13.48 -0.80
CA PRO A 22 3.48 -12.81 0.49
C PRO A 22 3.33 -11.29 0.31
N PHE A 23 2.18 -10.75 0.71
CA PHE A 23 1.83 -9.33 0.62
C PHE A 23 1.95 -8.57 1.95
N ASN A 24 2.13 -9.25 3.08
CA ASN A 24 2.46 -8.62 4.38
C ASN A 24 3.97 -8.49 4.62
N LYS A 25 4.81 -8.87 3.64
CA LYS A 25 6.27 -8.81 3.81
C LYS A 25 6.74 -7.35 3.85
N MET A 26 7.23 -6.96 5.01
CA MET A 26 7.78 -5.64 5.26
C MET A 26 9.23 -5.51 4.77
N ASN A 27 9.62 -4.31 4.35
CA ASN A 27 11.02 -3.97 4.09
C ASN A 27 11.75 -3.58 5.40
N LYS A 28 13.01 -3.15 5.29
CA LYS A 28 13.83 -2.67 6.42
C LYS A 28 13.23 -1.46 7.16
N SER A 29 12.31 -0.75 6.53
CA SER A 29 11.59 0.40 7.09
C SER A 29 10.23 0.03 7.68
N HIS A 30 9.95 -1.27 7.88
CA HIS A 30 8.66 -1.78 8.33
C HIS A 30 7.50 -1.43 7.38
N MET A 31 7.81 -1.16 6.11
CA MET A 31 6.81 -0.82 5.10
C MET A 31 6.39 -2.07 4.33
N ALA A 32 5.11 -2.37 4.40
CA ALA A 32 4.43 -3.35 3.55
C ALA A 32 4.03 -2.76 2.19
N PRO A 33 3.75 -3.58 1.16
CA PRO A 33 3.19 -3.14 -0.13
C PRO A 33 2.06 -2.11 -0.02
N ILE A 34 1.16 -2.27 0.96
CA ILE A 34 0.03 -1.36 1.18
C ILE A 34 0.47 0.06 1.59
N HIS A 35 1.62 0.21 2.26
CA HIS A 35 2.21 1.53 2.54
C HIS A 35 2.63 2.24 1.25
N PHE A 36 3.21 1.49 0.30
CA PHE A 36 3.63 2.06 -0.98
C PHE A 36 2.43 2.46 -1.84
N ALA A 37 1.38 1.65 -1.86
CA ALA A 37 0.11 2.00 -2.51
C ALA A 37 -0.48 3.28 -1.91
N ALA A 38 -0.48 3.39 -0.58
CA ALA A 38 -0.95 4.56 0.14
C ALA A 38 -0.10 5.83 -0.12
N ILE A 39 1.23 5.72 -0.15
CA ILE A 39 2.15 6.83 -0.46
C ILE A 39 1.96 7.38 -1.88
N ARG A 40 1.47 6.55 -2.80
CA ARG A 40 1.11 7.02 -4.15
C ARG A 40 -0.23 7.73 -4.20
N GLY A 41 -1.06 7.60 -3.16
CA GLY A 41 -2.46 8.01 -3.19
C GLY A 41 -3.33 7.09 -4.06
N ASP A 42 -2.86 5.88 -4.35
CA ASP A 42 -3.58 4.91 -5.18
C ASP A 42 -4.61 4.16 -4.34
N GLY A 43 -5.76 4.79 -4.10
CA GLY A 43 -6.84 4.23 -3.29
C GLY A 43 -7.33 2.88 -3.80
N LYS A 44 -7.35 2.67 -5.12
CA LYS A 44 -7.75 1.39 -5.73
C LYS A 44 -6.78 0.27 -5.39
N MET A 45 -5.48 0.54 -5.48
CA MET A 45 -4.45 -0.43 -5.09
C MET A 45 -4.51 -0.76 -3.60
N VAL A 46 -4.78 0.24 -2.75
CA VAL A 46 -4.95 0.02 -1.31
C VAL A 46 -6.17 -0.86 -1.03
N GLU A 47 -7.30 -0.58 -1.66
CA GLU A 47 -8.52 -1.37 -1.54
C GLU A 47 -8.30 -2.82 -1.98
N LEU A 48 -7.58 -3.01 -3.08
CA LEU A 48 -7.22 -4.32 -3.61
C LEU A 48 -6.35 -5.14 -2.65
N LEU A 49 -5.30 -4.52 -2.08
CA LEU A 49 -4.44 -5.16 -1.09
C LEU A 49 -5.20 -5.45 0.21
N ALA A 50 -6.01 -4.51 0.69
CA ALA A 50 -6.81 -4.67 1.90
C ALA A 50 -7.85 -5.79 1.75
N SER A 51 -8.55 -5.85 0.61
CA SER A 51 -9.52 -6.90 0.30
C SER A 51 -8.87 -8.28 0.17
N SER A 52 -7.57 -8.32 -0.16
CA SER A 52 -6.79 -9.55 -0.21
C SER A 52 -6.29 -10.02 1.16
N GLY A 53 -6.61 -9.28 2.24
CA GLY A 53 -6.21 -9.60 3.61
C GLY A 53 -4.88 -8.96 4.03
N ALA A 54 -4.39 -7.95 3.32
CA ALA A 54 -3.20 -7.23 3.75
C ALA A 54 -3.45 -6.45 5.05
N GLU A 55 -2.50 -6.57 6.00
CA GLU A 55 -2.55 -5.85 7.27
C GLU A 55 -2.39 -4.34 7.00
N ASN A 56 -3.45 -3.58 7.31
CA ASN A 56 -3.56 -2.15 7.02
C ASN A 56 -3.33 -1.25 8.24
N ASP A 57 -3.08 -1.85 9.41
CA ASP A 57 -2.83 -1.21 10.70
C ASP A 57 -1.35 -1.25 11.10
N ASN A 58 -0.53 -2.00 10.36
CA ASN A 58 0.92 -2.04 10.51
C ASN A 58 1.52 -0.64 10.45
N ARG A 59 2.41 -0.34 11.39
CA ARG A 59 3.16 0.91 11.49
C ARG A 59 4.54 0.74 10.88
N ASP A 60 4.93 1.69 10.05
CA ASP A 60 6.31 1.82 9.58
C ASP A 60 7.24 2.28 10.73
N LEU A 61 8.55 2.41 10.46
CA LEU A 61 9.51 2.93 11.44
C LEU A 61 9.20 4.36 11.93
N SER A 62 8.42 5.12 11.16
CA SER A 62 7.97 6.47 11.51
C SER A 62 6.72 6.46 12.39
N GLY A 63 6.18 5.27 12.73
CA GLY A 63 4.93 5.11 13.46
C GLY A 63 3.67 5.35 12.61
N SER A 64 3.82 5.53 11.30
CA SER A 64 2.75 5.83 10.36
C SER A 64 2.14 4.56 9.78
N THR A 65 0.81 4.53 9.69
CA THR A 65 0.08 3.46 9.00
C THR A 65 -0.18 3.84 7.54
N PRO A 66 -0.55 2.90 6.65
CA PRO A 66 -0.96 3.22 5.29
C PRO A 66 -2.04 4.31 5.21
N ILE A 67 -3.01 4.29 6.13
CA ILE A 67 -4.06 5.32 6.20
C ILE A 67 -3.51 6.72 6.50
N HIS A 68 -2.45 6.84 7.31
CA HIS A 68 -1.84 8.15 7.56
C HIS A 68 -1.35 8.80 6.27
N TYR A 69 -0.74 8.02 5.36
CA TYR A 69 -0.27 8.51 4.06
C TYR A 69 -1.43 8.88 3.12
N LEU A 70 -2.49 8.07 3.08
CA LEU A 70 -3.69 8.39 2.29
C LEU A 70 -4.39 9.65 2.78
N ALA A 71 -4.54 9.80 4.10
CA ALA A 71 -5.17 10.97 4.69
C ALA A 71 -4.35 12.25 4.43
N TRP A 72 -3.01 12.13 4.44
CA TRP A 72 -2.12 13.24 4.10
C TRP A 72 -2.30 13.68 2.64
N LEU A 73 -2.30 12.72 1.69
CA LEU A 73 -2.48 13.02 0.26
C LEU A 73 -3.90 13.46 -0.10
N GLY A 74 -4.92 12.89 0.54
CA GLY A 74 -6.32 13.28 0.34
C GLY A 74 -6.60 14.73 0.76
N LYS A 75 -5.84 15.27 1.72
CA LYS A 75 -5.88 16.70 2.07
C LYS A 75 -5.14 17.57 1.07
N GLU A 76 -4.16 17.02 0.36
CA GLU A 76 -3.34 17.75 -0.60
C GLU A 76 -4.03 17.86 -1.97
N SER A 77 -4.80 16.85 -2.37
CA SER A 77 -5.63 16.87 -3.58
C SER A 77 -6.83 17.82 -3.51
N GLN A 78 -7.30 18.19 -2.31
CA GLN A 78 -8.34 19.22 -2.12
C GLN A 78 -7.81 20.66 -2.09
N LYS A 79 -6.49 20.88 -2.22
CA LYS A 79 -5.86 22.21 -2.21
C LYS A 79 -5.55 22.78 -3.60
N ARG A 80 -6.08 22.19 -4.68
CA ARG A 80 -5.91 22.69 -6.05
C ARG A 80 -7.17 23.35 -6.58
#